data_AF-A0A965R3A1-F1
#
_entry.id   AF-A0A965R3A1-F1
#
_cell.length_a   1.000
_cell.length_b   1.000
_cell.length_c   1.000
_cell.angle_alpha   90.00
_cell.angle_beta   90.00
_cell.angle_gamma   90.00
#
_symmetry.space_group_name_H-M   'P 1'
#
loop_
_entity.id
_entity.type
_entity.pdbx_description
1 polymer ?
#
loop_
_entity_poly.entity_id
_entity_poly.type
_entity_poly.pdbx_seq_one_letter_code
_entity_poly.pdbx_strand_id
1 'polypeptide(L)'
;MWLRAKLGRIDFNDDAHKNENYLLNNLAEFTRSHTGIKLILFLHPIEKVDLQQTIAHYNALSIHYELAETGIANDMQFHKADVAVMLYSTISYERIFWGYKTLIYPIGHNDFFAVESNFTNVLVRSEKSLVQRLKHALEQTSEDFLIANHISNYTYTNYLNFFKKYDLR
;
A
#
# COMPACT_ATOMS: atom_id res chain seq x y z
N MET A 1 -2.43 -6.62 -10.67
CA MET A 1 -2.36 -6.03 -12.06
C MET A 1 -2.09 -7.09 -13.12
N TRP A 2 -1.31 -8.12 -12.80
CA TRP A 2 -1.00 -9.26 -13.69
C TRP A 2 -2.24 -9.85 -14.43
N LEU A 3 -3.39 -10.00 -13.76
CA LEU A 3 -4.58 -10.60 -14.37
C LEU A 3 -5.18 -9.72 -15.48
N ARG A 4 -5.08 -8.39 -15.36
CA ARG A 4 -5.50 -7.47 -16.42
C ARG A 4 -4.61 -7.60 -17.65
N ALA A 5 -3.30 -7.65 -17.45
CA ALA A 5 -2.32 -7.87 -18.51
C ALA A 5 -2.57 -9.20 -19.24
N LYS A 6 -2.80 -10.28 -18.47
CA LYS A 6 -3.13 -11.60 -19.04
C LYS A 6 -4.41 -11.60 -19.87
N LEU A 7 -5.42 -10.84 -19.46
CA LEU A 7 -6.70 -10.71 -20.17
C LEU A 7 -6.65 -9.76 -21.37
N GLY A 8 -5.48 -9.23 -21.74
CA GLY A 8 -5.32 -8.28 -22.85
C GLY A 8 -6.03 -6.93 -22.61
N ARG A 9 -6.43 -6.65 -21.37
CA ARG A 9 -7.00 -5.36 -20.99
C ARG A 9 -5.84 -4.40 -20.76
N ILE A 10 -5.69 -3.46 -21.69
CA ILE A 10 -4.63 -2.45 -21.80
C ILE A 10 -4.12 -2.04 -20.42
N ASP A 11 -2.84 -2.33 -20.14
CA ASP A 11 -2.05 -1.55 -19.19
C ASP A 11 -2.05 -0.13 -19.77
N PHE A 12 -2.66 0.84 -19.08
CA PHE A 12 -2.38 2.25 -19.37
C PHE A 12 -0.87 2.38 -19.33
N ASN A 13 -0.19 2.49 -20.49
CA ASN A 13 1.23 2.75 -20.80
C ASN A 13 2.38 2.56 -19.77
N ASP A 14 2.18 1.88 -18.64
CA ASP A 14 2.92 2.12 -17.40
C ASP A 14 3.54 0.84 -16.83
N ASP A 15 3.53 -0.27 -17.59
CA ASP A 15 4.16 -1.54 -17.20
C ASP A 15 3.74 -2.02 -15.80
N ALA A 16 2.49 -1.76 -15.41
CA ALA A 16 2.03 -1.90 -14.04
C ALA A 16 2.14 -3.33 -13.49
N HIS A 17 2.03 -4.36 -14.34
CA HIS A 17 2.32 -5.74 -13.95
C HIS A 17 3.81 -5.98 -13.64
N LYS A 18 4.74 -5.33 -14.36
CA LYS A 18 6.18 -5.38 -14.07
C LYS A 18 6.48 -4.64 -12.78
N ASN A 19 5.83 -3.49 -12.55
CA ASN A 19 5.98 -2.70 -11.32
C ASN A 19 5.48 -3.46 -10.10
N GLU A 20 4.35 -4.18 -10.24
CA GLU A 20 3.83 -5.09 -9.20
C GLU A 20 4.87 -6.17 -8.86
N ASN A 21 5.39 -6.88 -9.87
CA ASN A 21 6.40 -7.92 -9.65
C ASN A 21 7.70 -7.36 -9.04
N TYR A 22 8.15 -6.20 -9.51
CA TYR A 22 9.34 -5.53 -8.95
C TYR A 22 9.14 -5.17 -7.48
N LEU A 23 7.98 -4.59 -7.12
CA LEU A 23 7.64 -4.30 -5.74
C LEU A 23 7.58 -5.57 -4.88
N LEU A 24 6.90 -6.62 -5.36
CA LEU A 24 6.78 -7.88 -4.63
C LEU A 24 8.13 -8.53 -4.35
N ASN A 25 9.04 -8.52 -5.32
CA ASN A 25 10.39 -9.05 -5.14
C ASN A 25 11.16 -8.26 -4.07
N ASN A 26 11.06 -6.92 -4.07
CA ASN A 26 11.69 -6.08 -3.05
C ASN A 26 11.11 -6.34 -1.65
N LEU A 27 9.80 -6.50 -1.52
CA LEU A 27 9.14 -6.81 -0.24
C LEU A 27 9.47 -8.23 0.24
N ALA A 28 9.57 -9.20 -0.66
CA ALA A 28 9.98 -10.56 -0.33
C ALA A 28 11.43 -10.61 0.18
N GLU A 29 12.35 -9.87 -0.45
CA GLU A 29 13.72 -9.75 0.03
C GLU A 29 13.80 -9.05 1.39
N PHE A 30 13.01 -8.00 1.58
CA PHE A 30 12.91 -7.31 2.86
C PHE A 30 12.43 -8.24 3.99
N THR A 31 11.35 -9.00 3.77
CA THR A 31 10.82 -9.92 4.79
C THR A 31 11.76 -11.10 5.07
N ARG A 32 12.49 -11.60 4.07
CA ARG A 32 13.50 -12.64 4.25
C ARG A 32 14.67 -12.18 5.13
N SER A 33 15.06 -10.91 5.00
CA SER A 33 16.15 -10.31 5.77
C SER A 33 15.75 -9.80 7.17
N HIS A 34 14.46 -9.81 7.52
CA HIS A 34 13.93 -9.31 8.79
C HIS A 34 12.96 -10.31 9.43
N THR A 35 13.48 -11.16 10.30
CA THR A 35 12.69 -12.18 11.00
C THR A 35 11.55 -11.56 11.81
N GLY A 36 10.37 -12.18 11.77
CA GLY A 36 9.18 -11.71 12.50
C GLY A 36 8.25 -10.81 11.68
N ILE A 37 8.65 -10.43 10.47
CA ILE A 37 7.81 -9.68 9.52
C ILE A 37 7.21 -10.65 8.51
N LYS A 38 5.93 -10.49 8.22
CA LYS A 38 5.20 -11.25 7.20
C LYS A 38 4.69 -10.33 6.10
N LEU A 39 4.67 -10.84 4.87
CA LEU A 39 4.03 -10.18 3.75
C LEU A 39 2.57 -10.64 3.64
N ILE A 40 1.64 -9.69 3.66
CA ILE A 40 0.21 -9.97 3.43
C ILE A 40 -0.18 -9.32 2.10
N LEU A 41 -0.74 -10.10 1.18
CA LEU A 41 -1.25 -9.60 -0.09
C LEU A 41 -2.74 -9.31 0.01
N PHE A 42 -3.10 -8.07 -0.30
CA PHE A 42 -4.48 -7.62 -0.46
C PHE A 42 -4.82 -7.63 -1.95
N LEU A 43 -5.56 -8.66 -2.38
CA LEU A 43 -5.89 -8.85 -3.79
C LEU A 43 -6.80 -7.73 -4.33
N HIS A 44 -6.57 -7.36 -5.58
CA HIS A 44 -7.50 -6.51 -6.32
C HIS A 44 -8.83 -7.26 -6.56
N PRO A 45 -10.00 -6.59 -6.61
CA PRO A 45 -11.30 -7.26 -6.82
C PRO A 45 -11.34 -8.24 -8.00
N ILE A 46 -10.70 -7.90 -9.13
CA ILE A 46 -10.61 -8.79 -10.30
C ILE A 46 -9.85 -10.10 -10.03
N GLU A 47 -8.83 -10.06 -9.18
CA GLU A 47 -8.01 -11.23 -8.82
C GLU A 47 -8.77 -12.17 -7.88
N LYS A 48 -9.77 -11.65 -7.15
CA LYS A 48 -10.67 -12.44 -6.30
C LYS A 48 -11.66 -13.27 -7.12
N VAL A 49 -11.93 -12.91 -8.39
CA VAL A 49 -12.87 -13.63 -9.27
C VAL A 49 -12.32 -14.99 -9.70
N ASP A 50 -11.02 -15.07 -10.01
CA ASP A 50 -10.32 -16.32 -10.34
C ASP A 50 -9.21 -16.57 -9.31
N LEU A 51 -9.62 -16.90 -8.08
CA LEU A 51 -8.70 -17.06 -6.95
C LEU A 51 -7.70 -18.20 -7.17
N GLN A 52 -8.13 -19.29 -7.82
CA GLN A 52 -7.25 -20.43 -8.08
C GLN A 52 -6.07 -20.02 -8.96
N GLN A 53 -6.35 -19.29 -10.04
CA GLN A 53 -5.30 -18.79 -10.93
C GLN A 53 -4.44 -17.72 -10.27
N THR A 54 -5.04 -16.85 -9.44
CA THR A 54 -4.32 -15.85 -8.65
C THR A 54 -3.32 -16.50 -7.68
N ILE A 55 -3.74 -17.52 -6.95
CA ILE A 55 -2.85 -18.27 -6.05
C ILE A 55 -1.73 -18.94 -6.84
N ALA A 56 -2.04 -19.57 -7.98
CA ALA A 56 -1.02 -20.20 -8.82
C ALA A 56 0.02 -19.18 -9.32
N HIS A 57 -0.42 -17.97 -9.69
CA HIS A 57 0.46 -16.88 -10.10
C HIS A 57 1.43 -16.47 -8.99
N TYR A 58 0.93 -16.13 -7.80
CA TYR A 58 1.80 -15.69 -6.70
C TYR A 58 2.68 -16.81 -6.14
N ASN A 59 2.21 -18.06 -6.16
CA ASN A 59 3.05 -19.22 -5.78
C ASN A 59 4.23 -19.42 -6.72
N ALA A 60 4.07 -19.12 -8.02
CA ALA A 60 5.16 -19.22 -8.99
C ALA A 60 6.29 -18.19 -8.74
N LEU A 61 6.01 -17.10 -8.01
CA LEU A 61 7.03 -16.10 -7.65
C LEU A 61 7.98 -16.57 -6.54
N SER A 62 7.75 -17.73 -5.93
CA SER A 62 8.59 -18.29 -4.86
C SER A 62 8.78 -17.34 -3.66
N ILE A 63 7.81 -16.47 -3.41
CA ILE A 63 7.77 -15.54 -2.26
C ILE A 63 6.94 -16.16 -1.13
N HIS A 64 7.31 -15.90 0.12
CA HIS A 64 6.49 -16.28 1.27
C HIS A 64 5.48 -15.16 1.55
N TYR A 65 4.19 -15.47 1.52
CA TYR A 65 3.12 -14.50 1.73
C TYR A 65 1.89 -15.17 2.35
N GLU A 66 1.04 -14.35 2.95
CA GLU A 66 -0.32 -14.70 3.35
C GLU A 66 -1.31 -13.86 2.52
N LEU A 67 -2.49 -14.41 2.21
CA LEU A 67 -3.57 -13.63 1.59
C LEU A 67 -4.44 -13.01 2.69
N ALA A 68 -4.81 -11.74 2.52
CA ALA A 68 -5.97 -11.20 3.24
C ALA A 68 -7.23 -11.99 2.86
N GLU A 69 -8.24 -12.01 3.73
CA GLU A 69 -9.46 -12.80 3.48
C GLU A 69 -10.17 -12.27 2.24
N THR A 70 -10.35 -13.15 1.25
CA THR A 70 -10.82 -12.76 -0.08
C THR A 70 -12.30 -12.43 -0.10
N GLY A 71 -13.09 -13.01 0.81
CA GLY A 71 -14.51 -12.72 1.00
C GLY A 71 -14.82 -11.40 1.69
N ILE A 72 -13.81 -10.70 2.22
CA ILE A 72 -13.97 -9.42 2.92
C ILE A 72 -13.36 -8.30 2.06
N ALA A 73 -13.99 -7.12 2.10
CA ALA A 73 -13.46 -5.92 1.47
C ALA A 73 -12.11 -5.51 2.09
N ASN A 74 -11.24 -4.84 1.33
CA ASN A 74 -9.87 -4.58 1.77
C ASN A 74 -9.82 -3.52 2.89
N ASP A 75 -10.68 -2.52 2.82
CA ASP A 75 -10.87 -1.45 3.81
C ASP A 75 -11.26 -1.99 5.19
N MET A 76 -12.12 -3.01 5.23
CA MET A 76 -12.52 -3.70 6.46
C MET A 76 -11.39 -4.51 7.11
N GLN A 77 -10.26 -4.69 6.41
CA GLN A 77 -9.14 -5.51 6.84
C GLN A 77 -7.85 -4.72 6.99
N PHE A 78 -7.90 -3.38 6.95
CA PHE A 78 -6.70 -2.56 7.02
C PHE A 78 -5.85 -2.80 8.28
N HIS A 79 -6.50 -3.10 9.40
CA HIS A 79 -5.88 -3.42 10.68
C HIS A 79 -4.98 -4.68 10.65
N LYS A 80 -5.10 -5.55 9.64
CA LYS A 80 -4.30 -6.79 9.56
C LYS A 80 -2.84 -6.54 9.18
N ALA A 81 -2.51 -5.38 8.60
CA ALA A 81 -1.15 -5.00 8.26
C ALA A 81 -0.73 -3.79 9.09
N ASP A 82 0.50 -3.82 9.61
CA ASP A 82 1.05 -2.69 10.35
C ASP A 82 1.44 -1.53 9.41
N VAL A 83 2.18 -1.84 8.35
CA VAL A 83 2.57 -0.90 7.29
C VAL A 83 2.11 -1.45 5.95
N ALA A 84 1.36 -0.66 5.18
CA ALA A 84 1.06 -1.00 3.78
C ALA A 84 2.08 -0.35 2.84
N VAL A 85 2.50 -1.08 1.82
CA VAL A 85 3.23 -0.54 0.67
C VAL A 85 2.37 -0.76 -0.56
N MET A 86 2.08 0.32 -1.27
CA MET A 86 1.15 0.29 -2.39
C MET A 86 1.79 0.95 -3.60
N LEU A 87 1.53 0.40 -4.79
CA LEU A 87 1.60 1.20 -6.01
C LEU A 87 0.53 2.29 -5.96
N TYR A 88 0.59 3.26 -6.87
CA TYR A 88 -0.38 4.35 -6.93
C TYR A 88 -1.82 3.81 -6.99
N SER A 89 -2.63 4.11 -5.96
CA SER A 89 -3.99 3.60 -5.80
C SER A 89 -4.81 4.48 -4.85
N THR A 90 -6.11 4.64 -5.13
CA THR A 90 -7.03 5.40 -4.25
C THR A 90 -7.13 4.80 -2.85
N ILE A 91 -7.00 3.48 -2.72
CA ILE A 91 -7.02 2.74 -1.46
C ILE A 91 -5.91 3.23 -0.50
N SER A 92 -4.79 3.75 -1.02
CA SER A 92 -3.73 4.30 -0.18
C SER A 92 -4.19 5.53 0.61
N TYR A 93 -5.00 6.41 0.00
CA TYR A 93 -5.57 7.58 0.67
C TYR A 93 -6.66 7.20 1.67
N GLU A 94 -7.50 6.22 1.34
CA GLU A 94 -8.50 5.67 2.27
C GLU A 94 -7.83 5.10 3.52
N ARG A 95 -6.74 4.36 3.33
CA ARG A 95 -5.97 3.78 4.43
C ARG A 95 -5.33 4.86 5.32
N ILE A 96 -4.78 5.91 4.73
CA ILE A 96 -4.26 7.08 5.48
C ILE A 96 -5.39 7.80 6.21
N PHE A 97 -6.56 7.96 5.58
CA PHE A 97 -7.73 8.57 6.21
C PHE A 97 -8.16 7.80 7.47
N TRP A 98 -8.08 6.47 7.45
CA TRP A 98 -8.32 5.66 8.64
C TRP A 98 -7.16 5.60 9.64
N GLY A 99 -6.06 6.32 9.38
CA GLY A 99 -4.94 6.47 10.31
C GLY A 99 -3.91 5.34 10.29
N TYR A 100 -3.89 4.51 9.24
CA TYR A 100 -2.92 3.42 9.15
C TYR A 100 -1.65 3.84 8.40
N LYS A 101 -0.50 3.30 8.83
CA LYS A 101 0.80 3.52 8.19
C LYS A 101 0.78 3.02 6.74
N THR A 102 1.14 3.91 5.83
CA THR A 102 1.03 3.69 4.39
C THR A 102 2.20 4.35 3.68
N LEU A 103 2.95 3.59 2.89
CA LEU A 103 3.97 4.06 1.97
C LEU A 103 3.47 3.86 0.54
N ILE A 104 3.67 4.86 -0.31
CA ILE A 104 3.27 4.80 -1.71
C ILE A 104 4.52 4.74 -2.57
N TYR A 105 4.66 3.70 -3.38
CA TYR A 105 5.77 3.53 -4.31
C TYR A 105 5.27 3.68 -5.75
N PRO A 106 5.26 4.89 -6.32
CA PRO A 106 4.73 5.16 -7.65
C PRO A 106 5.74 4.82 -8.75
N ILE A 107 6.16 3.56 -8.82
CA ILE A 107 7.08 3.08 -9.87
C ILE A 107 6.43 3.36 -11.23
N GLY A 108 7.17 4.01 -12.13
CA GLY A 108 6.68 4.43 -13.45
C GLY A 108 5.89 5.74 -13.47
N HIS A 109 5.56 6.31 -12.31
CA HIS A 109 4.69 7.49 -12.17
C HIS A 109 5.33 8.59 -11.31
N ASN A 110 6.54 9.01 -11.68
CA ASN A 110 7.33 9.93 -10.86
C ASN A 110 6.72 11.35 -10.75
N ASP A 111 5.90 11.75 -11.72
CA ASP A 111 5.34 13.11 -11.84
C ASP A 111 3.90 13.23 -11.31
N PHE A 112 3.31 12.14 -10.80
CA PHE A 112 1.87 12.08 -10.52
C PHE A 112 1.42 12.77 -9.23
N PHE A 113 2.36 13.09 -8.33
CA PHE A 113 2.02 13.79 -7.09
C PHE A 113 2.18 15.29 -7.28
N ALA A 114 1.13 16.03 -6.88
CA ALA A 114 1.27 17.47 -6.66
C ALA A 114 2.46 17.67 -5.71
N VAL A 115 3.53 18.23 -6.24
CA VAL A 115 4.84 18.39 -5.57
C VAL A 115 4.70 19.16 -4.24
N GLU A 116 3.59 19.88 -4.07
CA GLU A 116 3.26 20.71 -2.91
C GLU A 116 2.39 20.01 -1.85
N SER A 117 2.02 18.74 -2.02
CA SER A 117 1.20 18.02 -1.03
C SER A 117 2.06 17.31 0.01
N ASN A 118 1.59 17.27 1.28
CA ASN A 118 2.22 16.45 2.33
C ASN A 118 2.19 14.94 2.03
N PHE A 119 1.37 14.47 1.08
CA PHE A 119 1.45 13.09 0.58
C PHE A 119 2.80 12.76 -0.05
N THR A 120 3.59 13.77 -0.47
CA THR A 120 4.96 13.57 -0.92
C THR A 120 5.86 12.93 0.15
N ASN A 121 5.54 13.12 1.44
CA ASN A 121 6.33 12.60 2.55
C ASN A 121 6.23 11.08 2.70
N VAL A 122 5.13 10.45 2.24
CA VAL A 122 4.96 8.98 2.24
C VAL A 122 5.39 8.32 0.94
N LEU A 123 5.96 9.08 0.00
CA LEU A 123 6.45 8.52 -1.26
C LEU A 123 7.79 7.82 -1.08
N VAL A 124 7.86 6.65 -1.68
CA VAL A 124 9.06 5.86 -1.87
C VAL A 124 9.56 6.11 -3.29
N ARG A 125 10.81 6.60 -3.42
CA ARG A 125 11.39 6.98 -4.72
C ARG A 125 12.42 6.00 -5.26
N SER A 126 12.82 5.03 -4.46
CA SER A 126 13.82 4.01 -4.83
C SER A 126 13.72 2.81 -3.89
N GLU A 127 14.29 1.69 -4.30
CA GLU A 127 14.42 0.48 -3.48
C GLU A 127 15.16 0.76 -2.17
N LYS A 128 16.27 1.52 -2.22
CA LYS A 128 16.99 1.94 -1.01
C LYS A 128 16.09 2.74 -0.06
N SER A 129 15.28 3.66 -0.62
CA SER A 129 14.32 4.44 0.16
C SER A 129 13.20 3.56 0.72
N LEU A 130 12.75 2.54 -0.03
CA LEU A 130 11.73 1.58 0.41
C LEU A 130 12.17 0.89 1.70
N VAL A 131 13.37 0.30 1.69
CA VAL A 131 13.92 -0.44 2.84
C VAL A 131 14.06 0.47 4.06
N GLN A 132 14.62 1.66 3.87
CA GLN A 132 14.80 2.63 4.97
C GLN A 132 13.46 3.07 5.57
N ARG A 133 12.48 3.41 4.72
CA ARG A 133 11.17 3.87 5.15
C ARG A 133 10.35 2.76 5.82
N LEU A 134 10.44 1.52 5.33
CA LEU A 134 9.80 0.37 5.97
C LEU A 134 10.32 0.16 7.39
N LYS A 135 11.65 0.14 7.58
CA LYS A 135 12.26 0.00 8.92
C LYS A 135 11.74 1.07 9.88
N HIS A 136 11.83 2.33 9.45
CA HIS A 136 11.41 3.44 10.28
C HIS A 136 9.92 3.39 10.61
N ALA A 137 9.07 3.06 9.63
CA ALA A 137 7.64 2.95 9.85
C ALA A 137 7.27 1.82 10.81
N LEU A 138 7.99 0.69 10.78
CA LEU A 138 7.77 -0.44 11.68
C LEU A 138 8.19 -0.16 13.14
N GLU A 139 9.13 0.76 13.34
CA GLU A 139 9.57 1.22 14.67
C GLU A 139 8.63 2.26 15.30
N GLN A 140 7.66 2.76 14.53
CA GLN A 140 6.75 3.82 14.93
C GLN A 140 5.35 3.29 15.26
N THR A 141 4.69 3.98 16.20
CA THR A 141 3.23 3.88 16.30
C THR A 141 2.58 4.50 15.05
N SER A 142 1.31 4.20 14.80
CA SER A 142 0.58 4.83 13.69
C SER A 142 0.51 6.36 13.86
N GLU A 143 0.33 6.85 15.08
CA GLU A 143 0.30 8.27 15.39
C GLU A 143 1.65 8.95 15.09
N ASP A 144 2.75 8.39 15.57
CA ASP A 144 4.10 8.91 15.32
C ASP A 144 4.41 8.96 13.82
N PHE A 145 4.06 7.90 13.09
CA PHE A 145 4.23 7.86 11.64
C PHE A 145 3.47 8.99 10.94
N LEU A 146 2.19 9.20 11.30
CA LEU A 146 1.35 10.22 10.66
C LEU A 146 1.83 11.65 10.96
N ILE A 147 2.29 11.90 12.19
CA ILE A 147 2.84 13.19 12.61
C ILE A 147 4.17 13.45 11.89
N ALA A 148 5.09 12.49 11.91
CA ALA A 148 6.40 12.60 11.28
C ALA A 148 6.32 12.83 9.76
N ASN A 149 5.29 12.29 9.10
CA ASN A 149 5.04 12.49 7.68
C ASN A 149 4.12 13.69 7.37
N HIS A 150 3.72 14.48 8.37
CA HIS A 150 2.83 15.63 8.21
C HIS A 150 1.47 15.31 7.57
N ILE A 151 0.96 14.10 7.78
CA ILE A 151 -0.31 13.62 7.19
C ILE A 151 -1.40 13.35 8.23
N SER A 152 -1.16 13.64 9.51
CA SER A 152 -2.15 13.47 10.59
C SER A 152 -3.45 14.23 10.32
N ASN A 153 -3.40 15.41 9.69
CA ASN A 153 -4.56 16.23 9.36
C ASN A 153 -5.51 15.60 8.32
N TYR A 154 -5.07 14.58 7.58
CA TYR A 154 -5.93 13.86 6.62
C TYR A 154 -6.72 12.72 7.25
N THR A 155 -6.56 12.47 8.56
CA THR A 155 -7.26 11.38 9.24
C THR A 155 -8.71 11.72 9.57
N TYR A 156 -9.56 10.69 9.61
CA TYR A 156 -10.95 10.79 10.04
C TYR A 156 -11.10 11.41 11.42
N THR A 157 -10.21 11.05 12.36
CA THR A 157 -10.21 11.63 13.71
C THR A 157 -10.04 13.15 13.67
N ASN A 158 -9.10 13.66 12.87
CA ASN A 158 -8.91 15.10 12.72
C ASN A 158 -10.04 15.77 11.93
N TYR A 159 -10.60 15.10 10.93
CA TYR A 159 -11.81 15.56 10.27
C TYR A 159 -12.95 15.77 11.27
N LEU A 160 -13.23 14.79 12.15
CA LEU A 160 -14.27 14.92 13.18
C LEU A 160 -13.99 16.05 14.17
N ASN A 161 -12.74 16.25 14.57
CA ASN A 161 -12.35 17.32 15.49
C ASN A 161 -12.58 18.71 14.88
N PHE A 162 -12.35 18.86 13.58
CA PHE A 162 -12.66 20.11 12.86
C PHE A 162 -14.15 20.43 12.96
N PHE A 163 -15.04 19.50 12.62
CA PHE A 163 -16.49 19.75 12.68
C PHE A 163 -16.99 20.05 14.10
N LYS A 164 -16.44 19.38 15.12
CA LYS A 164 -16.76 19.68 16.52
C LYS A 164 -16.33 21.09 16.92
N LYS A 165 -15.18 21.57 16.43
CA LYS A 165 -14.65 22.90 16.75
C LYS A 165 -15.49 24.04 16.16
N TYR A 166 -16.13 23.81 15.02
CA TYR A 166 -16.86 24.83 14.28
C TYR A 166 -18.39 24.69 14.33
N ASP A 167 -18.91 23.77 15.14
CA ASP A 167 -20.35 23.52 15.31
C ASP A 167 -21.13 23.40 13.99
N LEU A 168 -20.50 22.79 12.98
CA LEU A 168 -21.05 22.66 11.62
C LEU A 168 -21.99 21.44 11.49
N ARG A 169 -22.88 21.21 12.46
CA ARG A 169 -23.84 20.10 12.45
C ARG A 169 -25.27 20.56 12.27
#